data_AF-A0A7D5T900-F1
#
_entry.id   AF-A0A7D5T900-F1
#
_cell.length_a   1.000
_cell.length_b   1.000
_cell.length_c   1.000
_cell.angle_alpha   90.00
_cell.angle_beta   90.00
_cell.angle_gamma   90.00
#
_symmetry.space_group_name_H-M   'P 1'
#
loop_
_entity.id
_entity.type
_entity.pdbx_description
1 polymer ?
#
loop_
_entity_poly.entity_id
_entity_poly.type
_entity_poly.pdbx_seq_one_letter_code
_entity_poly.pdbx_strand_id
1 'polypeptide(L)'
;MAPTSSPAGASDDIQRVLGIEGTAWAASAAVYEVESDEVSIESDPYQPESGGIHPREAAEHMSEAVPSVVETMLEAAGERAAEEGRDPEDAPIDAVAFSRGPGLGPCLRIVGTAARAVAQRFDVPLVGVNHMVAHLEIGRHYSGFDAPVCLNASGANAHVLAYRNGRYRVLGETMDTGVGNALDKFTRHVGWSHPGGPKVENHAKSGEYVDLPYVVKGMDFSFSGIMSAAKEEYDSGTPVEDVCRGLEETVFAMLTEVSERALSLTGREALVLGGGVGQNERLQGMLREMCAQRGADLHVPEDRFLRDNAGMIAVLGAKMAAGGDTLAIEESAIDADFRPDEVPVTWRAGEPEPAPAASTRVEVGDAAQQQGAEATVSIEGDRVVKRRVPRSYRHPALDERLRRERTRVEARLTSEARRRGVPTPLVLDVDTAESTITFQRVGDRDLDAGLTAERARAVGRHLATIHDAGFVHGDPTTRNVRVASDTGDGDRVFLIDFGLGYHTGHEEDHAMDLHVFAQSLAGTADDADRLQAAAEDAYRATSDRGDIVLDRLRAVEGRGRYQ
;
A
#
# COMPACT_ATOMS: atom_id res chain seq x y z
N MET A 1 -31.31 -9.58 -41.29
CA MET A 1 -30.85 -10.19 -40.03
C MET A 1 -29.65 -11.04 -40.37
N ALA A 2 -28.46 -10.49 -40.20
CA ALA A 2 -27.22 -11.26 -40.27
C ALA A 2 -26.98 -11.89 -38.88
N PRO A 3 -26.50 -13.13 -38.79
CA PRO A 3 -26.27 -13.77 -37.51
C PRO A 3 -25.01 -13.15 -36.90
N THR A 4 -25.16 -12.56 -35.71
CA THR A 4 -24.05 -12.23 -34.83
C THR A 4 -23.46 -13.54 -34.31
N SER A 5 -22.32 -13.95 -34.87
CA SER A 5 -21.50 -15.01 -34.31
C SER A 5 -20.93 -14.53 -32.97
N SER A 6 -21.37 -15.16 -31.88
CA SER A 6 -20.68 -15.09 -30.59
C SER A 6 -19.32 -15.76 -30.75
N PRO A 7 -18.19 -15.17 -30.31
CA PRO A 7 -16.93 -15.90 -30.28
C PRO A 7 -17.02 -16.92 -29.15
N ALA A 8 -17.33 -18.15 -29.52
CA ALA A 8 -17.13 -19.32 -28.67
C ALA A 8 -15.65 -19.73 -28.82
N GLY A 9 -14.86 -19.68 -27.73
CA GLY A 9 -13.55 -20.33 -27.71
C GLY A 9 -12.46 -19.84 -26.76
N ALA A 10 -12.63 -18.79 -25.94
CA ALA A 10 -11.46 -18.10 -25.38
C ALA A 10 -10.94 -18.55 -23.99
N SER A 11 -11.60 -19.46 -23.25
CA SER A 11 -11.26 -19.68 -21.82
C SER A 11 -10.35 -20.88 -21.51
N ASP A 12 -10.16 -21.84 -22.42
CA ASP A 12 -9.45 -23.10 -22.14
C ASP A 12 -8.06 -23.24 -22.84
N ASP A 13 -7.61 -22.24 -23.62
CA ASP A 13 -6.48 -22.41 -24.56
C ASP A 13 -5.25 -21.48 -24.33
N ILE A 14 -5.21 -20.69 -23.25
CA ILE A 14 -4.04 -19.86 -22.94
C ILE A 14 -2.96 -20.73 -22.27
N GLN A 15 -1.93 -21.11 -23.03
CA GLN A 15 -0.82 -21.96 -22.56
C GLN A 15 0.49 -21.17 -22.41
N ARG A 16 0.75 -20.22 -23.33
CA ARG A 16 1.98 -19.43 -23.35
C ARG A 16 1.70 -17.95 -23.54
N VAL A 17 2.18 -17.12 -22.61
CA VAL A 17 1.98 -15.66 -22.65
C VAL A 17 3.30 -14.91 -22.67
N LEU A 18 3.42 -13.95 -23.59
CA LEU A 18 4.52 -12.99 -23.59
C LEU A 18 4.14 -11.78 -22.73
N GLY A 19 4.89 -11.51 -21.67
CA GLY A 19 4.83 -10.28 -20.88
C GLY A 19 5.84 -9.24 -21.35
N ILE A 20 5.49 -7.96 -21.31
CA ILE A 20 6.39 -6.83 -21.58
C ILE A 20 6.26 -5.77 -20.46
N GLU A 21 7.36 -5.52 -19.76
CA GLU A 21 7.45 -4.54 -18.66
C GLU A 21 8.45 -3.43 -19.01
N GLY A 22 8.11 -2.21 -18.62
CA GLY A 22 8.93 -1.04 -18.90
C GLY A 22 8.30 0.26 -18.41
N THR A 23 7.68 0.22 -17.23
CA THR A 23 7.06 1.38 -16.57
C THR A 23 8.07 2.44 -16.18
N ALA A 24 9.34 2.09 -15.98
CA ALA A 24 10.37 3.01 -15.53
C ALA A 24 11.65 2.94 -16.38
N TRP A 25 12.68 2.25 -15.90
CA TRP A 25 14.05 2.32 -16.44
C TRP A 25 14.61 0.96 -16.86
N ALA A 26 13.88 -0.13 -16.61
CA ALA A 26 14.27 -1.47 -16.99
C ALA A 26 13.38 -1.98 -18.12
N ALA A 27 13.98 -2.27 -19.28
CA ALA A 27 13.30 -3.00 -20.34
C ALA A 27 13.26 -4.47 -19.93
N SER A 28 12.08 -5.09 -19.97
CA SER A 28 11.94 -6.49 -19.61
C SER A 28 10.89 -7.16 -20.48
N ALA A 29 11.18 -8.39 -20.90
CA ALA A 29 10.24 -9.27 -21.55
C ALA A 29 10.31 -10.65 -20.88
N ALA A 30 9.19 -11.38 -20.89
CA ALA A 30 9.15 -12.71 -20.29
C ALA A 30 8.17 -13.61 -21.02
N VAL A 31 8.48 -14.90 -21.06
CA VAL A 31 7.54 -15.95 -21.48
C VAL A 31 7.08 -16.69 -20.23
N TYR A 32 5.76 -16.81 -20.06
CA TYR A 32 5.15 -17.62 -19.02
C TYR A 32 4.45 -18.83 -19.64
N GLU A 33 4.81 -20.02 -19.15
CA GLU A 33 4.18 -21.30 -19.48
C GLU A 33 3.18 -21.67 -18.38
N VAL A 34 1.89 -21.69 -18.71
CA VAL A 34 0.80 -21.84 -17.75
C VAL A 34 0.77 -23.24 -17.13
N GLU A 35 1.01 -24.30 -17.92
CA GLU A 35 0.93 -25.68 -17.43
C GLU A 35 2.11 -26.04 -16.50
N SER A 36 3.33 -25.64 -16.85
CA SER A 36 4.53 -25.93 -16.05
C SER A 36 4.81 -24.91 -14.96
N ASP A 37 4.08 -23.79 -14.96
CA ASP A 37 4.30 -22.63 -14.10
C ASP A 37 5.71 -22.03 -14.23
N GLU A 38 6.30 -22.13 -15.42
CA GLU A 38 7.66 -21.69 -15.71
C GLU A 38 7.69 -20.27 -16.28
N VAL A 39 8.54 -19.42 -15.72
CA VAL A 39 8.74 -18.05 -16.18
C VAL A 39 10.19 -17.86 -16.61
N SER A 40 10.39 -17.57 -17.89
CA SER A 40 11.67 -17.13 -18.48
C SER A 40 11.66 -15.61 -18.62
N ILE A 41 12.68 -14.93 -18.09
CA ILE A 41 12.73 -13.45 -18.04
C ILE A 41 14.05 -12.98 -18.65
N GLU A 42 13.97 -12.03 -19.57
CA GLU A 42 15.11 -11.24 -20.05
C GLU A 42 14.92 -9.78 -19.64
N SER A 43 15.97 -9.12 -19.16
CA SER A 43 15.88 -7.73 -18.71
C SER A 43 17.15 -6.95 -18.96
N ASP A 44 17.00 -5.74 -19.49
CA ASP A 44 18.08 -4.79 -19.75
C ASP A 44 17.83 -3.46 -19.01
N PRO A 45 18.33 -3.33 -17.78
CA PRO A 45 18.15 -2.14 -16.95
C PRO A 45 19.10 -0.99 -17.31
N TYR A 46 18.56 0.22 -17.52
CA TYR A 46 19.34 1.43 -17.74
C TYR A 46 20.16 1.83 -16.49
N GLN A 47 21.47 1.97 -16.63
CA GLN A 47 22.34 2.42 -15.55
C GLN A 47 22.90 3.82 -15.85
N PRO A 48 22.50 4.87 -15.11
CA PRO A 48 23.04 6.20 -15.34
C PRO A 48 24.52 6.28 -14.94
N GLU A 49 25.34 6.95 -15.75
CA GLU A 49 26.77 7.17 -15.45
C GLU A 49 26.98 7.96 -14.14
N SER A 50 26.06 8.89 -13.84
CA SER A 50 26.06 9.64 -12.59
C SER A 50 24.65 10.14 -12.23
N GLY A 51 24.41 10.40 -10.95
CA GLY A 51 23.14 10.94 -10.48
C GLY A 51 22.01 9.90 -10.44
N GLY A 52 20.79 10.33 -10.78
CA GLY A 52 19.58 9.50 -10.76
C GLY A 52 18.99 9.34 -12.16
N ILE A 53 17.92 8.58 -12.27
CA ILE A 53 17.27 8.29 -13.55
C ILE A 53 16.65 9.57 -14.14
N HIS A 54 17.06 9.93 -15.35
CA HIS A 54 16.45 11.01 -16.12
C HIS A 54 15.40 10.43 -17.10
N PRO A 55 14.11 10.87 -17.07
CA PRO A 55 13.05 10.23 -17.85
C PRO A 55 13.31 10.15 -19.36
N ARG A 56 14.01 11.15 -19.92
CA ARG A 56 14.38 11.16 -21.34
C ARG A 56 15.46 10.11 -21.65
N GLU A 57 16.47 9.98 -20.81
CA GLU A 57 17.58 9.03 -21.03
C GLU A 57 17.09 7.59 -20.86
N ALA A 58 16.22 7.37 -19.86
CA ALA A 58 15.50 6.10 -19.71
C ALA A 58 14.71 5.77 -20.99
N ALA A 59 13.93 6.70 -21.53
CA ALA A 59 13.16 6.45 -22.74
C ALA A 59 14.05 6.20 -23.99
N GLU A 60 15.19 6.89 -24.10
CA GLU A 60 16.17 6.66 -25.16
C GLU A 60 16.74 5.23 -25.09
N HIS A 61 17.18 4.78 -23.91
CA HIS A 61 17.59 3.38 -23.68
C HIS A 61 16.49 2.38 -24.03
N MET A 62 15.28 2.60 -23.51
CA MET A 62 14.13 1.72 -23.72
C MET A 62 13.78 1.54 -25.21
N SER A 63 14.06 2.53 -26.05
CA SER A 63 13.73 2.49 -27.48
C SER A 63 14.50 1.42 -28.25
N GLU A 64 15.71 1.08 -27.78
CA GLU A 64 16.56 0.02 -28.35
C GLU A 64 16.43 -1.27 -27.54
N ALA A 65 16.37 -1.17 -26.21
CA ALA A 65 16.35 -2.32 -25.31
C ALA A 65 15.05 -3.11 -25.36
N VAL A 66 13.87 -2.46 -25.42
CA VAL A 66 12.57 -3.16 -25.45
C VAL A 66 12.44 -4.08 -26.68
N PRO A 67 12.72 -3.62 -27.92
CA PRO A 67 12.74 -4.53 -29.06
C PRO A 67 13.68 -5.72 -28.88
N SER A 68 14.89 -5.49 -28.35
CA SER A 68 15.89 -6.54 -28.15
C SER A 68 15.41 -7.63 -27.19
N VAL A 69 14.92 -7.26 -26.00
CA VAL A 69 14.48 -8.26 -25.02
C VAL A 69 13.22 -9.01 -25.50
N VAL A 70 12.34 -8.33 -26.23
CA VAL A 70 11.14 -8.95 -26.83
C VAL A 70 11.53 -9.95 -27.92
N GLU A 71 12.51 -9.62 -28.76
CA GLU A 71 13.03 -10.54 -29.79
C GLU A 71 13.61 -11.81 -29.14
N THR A 72 14.47 -11.66 -28.14
CA THR A 72 15.05 -12.80 -27.40
C THR A 72 13.97 -13.71 -26.79
N MET A 73 12.92 -13.12 -26.20
CA MET A 73 11.84 -13.90 -25.60
C MET A 73 10.91 -14.55 -26.62
N LEU A 74 10.70 -13.93 -27.77
CA LEU A 74 9.96 -14.55 -28.88
C LEU A 74 10.74 -15.70 -29.52
N GLU A 75 12.06 -15.58 -29.64
CA GLU A 75 12.93 -16.68 -30.09
C GLU A 75 12.82 -17.86 -29.12
N ALA A 76 12.94 -17.63 -27.81
CA ALA A 76 12.77 -18.66 -26.80
C ALA A 76 11.37 -19.32 -26.86
N ALA A 77 10.30 -18.54 -27.03
CA ALA A 77 8.95 -19.06 -27.21
C ALA A 77 8.82 -19.92 -28.49
N GLY A 78 9.47 -19.50 -29.57
CA GLY A 78 9.46 -20.24 -30.85
C GLY A 78 10.23 -21.55 -30.77
N GLU A 79 11.40 -21.56 -30.12
CA GLU A 79 12.16 -22.79 -29.85
C GLU A 79 11.32 -23.77 -29.03
N ARG A 80 10.66 -23.27 -27.98
CA ARG A 80 9.81 -24.10 -27.12
C ARG A 80 8.60 -24.67 -27.85
N ALA A 81 7.90 -23.83 -28.63
CA ALA A 81 6.78 -24.27 -29.46
C ALA A 81 7.20 -25.37 -30.45
N ALA A 82 8.41 -25.24 -31.04
CA ALA A 82 8.94 -26.26 -31.94
C ALA A 82 9.28 -27.58 -31.22
N GLU A 83 9.82 -27.53 -29.99
CA GLU A 83 10.07 -28.72 -29.17
C GLU A 83 8.78 -29.47 -28.81
N GLU A 84 7.69 -28.73 -28.57
CA GLU A 84 6.36 -29.25 -28.28
C GLU A 84 5.60 -29.73 -29.52
N GLY A 85 6.16 -29.49 -30.72
CA GLY A 85 5.58 -29.91 -31.99
C GLY A 85 4.39 -29.05 -32.44
N ARG A 86 4.29 -27.78 -31.99
CA ARG A 86 3.38 -26.80 -32.60
C ARG A 86 3.72 -26.60 -34.08
N ASP A 87 2.70 -26.32 -34.90
CA ASP A 87 2.93 -26.03 -36.32
C ASP A 87 3.78 -24.75 -36.43
N PRO A 88 4.84 -24.71 -37.26
CA PRO A 88 5.60 -23.48 -37.51
C PRO A 88 4.76 -22.33 -38.08
N GLU A 89 3.57 -22.61 -38.63
CA GLU A 89 2.60 -21.60 -39.06
C GLU A 89 1.77 -21.01 -37.91
N ASP A 90 1.70 -21.69 -36.76
CA ASP A 90 0.99 -21.20 -35.58
C ASP A 90 1.79 -20.12 -34.85
N ALA A 91 1.08 -19.27 -34.10
CA ALA A 91 1.73 -18.31 -33.22
C ALA A 91 2.52 -19.05 -32.12
N PRO A 92 3.77 -18.63 -31.83
CA PRO A 92 4.55 -19.27 -30.77
C PRO A 92 3.95 -19.02 -29.39
N ILE A 93 3.10 -17.99 -29.26
CA ILE A 93 2.45 -17.51 -28.04
C ILE A 93 0.93 -17.39 -28.26
N ASP A 94 0.17 -17.36 -27.17
CA ASP A 94 -1.30 -17.32 -27.20
C ASP A 94 -1.86 -15.95 -26.80
N ALA A 95 -1.08 -15.11 -26.12
CA ALA A 95 -1.43 -13.73 -25.78
C ALA A 95 -0.19 -12.87 -25.53
N VAL A 96 -0.35 -11.54 -25.65
CA VAL A 96 0.64 -10.54 -25.26
C VAL A 96 0.09 -9.71 -24.12
N ALA A 97 0.78 -9.71 -22.98
CA ALA A 97 0.49 -8.86 -21.84
C ALA A 97 1.53 -7.74 -21.73
N PHE A 98 1.09 -6.54 -21.39
CA PHE A 98 2.02 -5.41 -21.22
C PHE A 98 1.65 -4.55 -20.03
N SER A 99 2.68 -3.94 -19.43
CA SER A 99 2.49 -2.93 -18.39
C SER A 99 1.83 -1.68 -18.97
N ARG A 100 0.53 -1.51 -18.68
CA ARG A 100 -0.27 -0.36 -19.14
C ARG A 100 -0.01 0.89 -18.29
N GLY A 101 0.34 0.66 -17.03
CA GLY A 101 0.58 1.69 -16.03
C GLY A 101 0.49 1.18 -14.60
N PRO A 102 0.76 2.01 -13.59
CA PRO A 102 1.23 3.40 -13.74
C PRO A 102 2.73 3.45 -14.07
N GLY A 103 3.27 4.61 -14.49
CA GLY A 103 4.68 4.71 -14.87
C GLY A 103 5.06 5.94 -15.71
N LEU A 104 6.33 6.01 -16.12
CA LEU A 104 6.86 7.06 -16.98
C LEU A 104 6.22 6.99 -18.37
N GLY A 105 5.36 7.97 -18.68
CA GLY A 105 4.65 8.04 -19.96
C GLY A 105 5.51 7.84 -21.23
N PRO A 106 6.73 8.41 -21.33
CA PRO A 106 7.64 8.11 -22.43
C PRO A 106 7.99 6.61 -22.58
N CYS A 107 8.32 5.92 -21.48
CA CYS A 107 8.68 4.51 -21.48
C CYS A 107 7.45 3.61 -21.75
N LEU A 108 6.31 3.92 -21.10
CA LEU A 108 5.05 3.21 -21.33
C LEU A 108 4.64 3.22 -22.80
N ARG A 109 4.82 4.35 -23.51
CA ARG A 109 4.51 4.43 -24.95
C ARG A 109 5.35 3.49 -25.80
N ILE A 110 6.62 3.27 -25.43
CA ILE A 110 7.51 2.33 -26.13
C ILE A 110 7.00 0.90 -25.90
N VAL A 111 6.76 0.53 -24.63
CA VAL A 111 6.21 -0.79 -24.23
C VAL A 111 4.89 -1.09 -24.93
N GLY A 112 3.91 -0.19 -24.84
CA GLY A 112 2.61 -0.36 -25.48
C GLY A 112 2.70 -0.43 -27.01
N THR A 113 3.71 0.20 -27.63
CA THR A 113 3.95 0.08 -29.08
C THR A 113 4.51 -1.29 -29.44
N ALA A 114 5.50 -1.79 -28.70
CA ALA A 114 6.05 -3.12 -28.90
C ALA A 114 4.96 -4.19 -28.72
N ALA A 115 4.17 -4.11 -27.63
CA ALA A 115 3.10 -5.05 -27.33
C ALA A 115 2.04 -5.12 -28.45
N ARG A 116 1.56 -3.96 -28.92
CA ARG A 116 0.62 -3.88 -30.05
C ARG A 116 1.20 -4.43 -31.34
N ALA A 117 2.49 -4.23 -31.60
CA ALA A 117 3.14 -4.73 -32.81
C ALA A 117 3.24 -6.26 -32.79
N VAL A 118 3.61 -6.86 -31.64
CA VAL A 118 3.67 -8.32 -31.49
C VAL A 118 2.28 -8.93 -31.57
N ALA A 119 1.30 -8.39 -30.85
CA ALA A 119 -0.07 -8.89 -30.85
C ALA A 119 -0.66 -8.91 -32.27
N GLN A 120 -0.49 -7.82 -33.05
CA GLN A 120 -0.94 -7.76 -34.44
C GLN A 120 -0.17 -8.68 -35.39
N ARG A 121 1.14 -8.88 -35.16
CA ARG A 121 1.96 -9.76 -36.00
C ARG A 121 1.49 -11.21 -35.94
N PHE A 122 1.13 -11.67 -34.74
CA PHE A 122 0.73 -13.06 -34.49
C PHE A 122 -0.79 -13.25 -34.40
N ASP A 123 -1.58 -12.18 -34.54
CA ASP A 123 -3.05 -12.19 -34.41
C ASP A 123 -3.53 -12.79 -33.08
N VAL A 124 -2.88 -12.39 -31.99
CA VAL A 124 -3.18 -12.88 -30.62
C VAL A 124 -3.76 -11.77 -29.73
N PRO A 125 -4.57 -12.11 -28.72
CA PRO A 125 -5.11 -11.16 -27.76
C PRO A 125 -4.04 -10.29 -27.08
N LEU A 126 -4.39 -9.02 -26.84
CA LEU A 126 -3.59 -8.05 -26.10
C LEU A 126 -4.21 -7.83 -24.71
N VAL A 127 -3.39 -7.82 -23.66
CA VAL A 127 -3.80 -7.62 -22.27
C VAL A 127 -3.05 -6.44 -21.66
N GLY A 128 -3.79 -5.45 -21.17
CA GLY A 128 -3.23 -4.28 -20.48
C GLY A 128 -3.21 -4.47 -18.97
N VAL A 129 -2.03 -4.71 -18.41
CA VAL A 129 -1.85 -5.07 -17.01
C VAL A 129 -1.51 -3.85 -16.16
N ASN A 130 -2.13 -3.74 -14.98
CA ASN A 130 -1.71 -2.77 -13.96
C ASN A 130 -0.47 -3.29 -13.23
N HIS A 131 0.62 -2.52 -13.28
CA HIS A 131 1.92 -2.87 -12.74
C HIS A 131 1.90 -3.10 -11.22
N MET A 132 1.16 -2.28 -10.46
CA MET A 132 1.08 -2.45 -9.01
C MET A 132 0.30 -3.72 -8.63
N VAL A 133 -0.75 -4.05 -9.39
CA VAL A 133 -1.51 -5.30 -9.20
C VAL A 133 -0.67 -6.51 -9.61
N ALA A 134 0.20 -6.40 -10.61
CA ALA A 134 1.12 -7.46 -11.01
C ALA A 134 2.08 -7.86 -9.89
N HIS A 135 2.71 -6.88 -9.21
CA HIS A 135 3.55 -7.12 -8.03
C HIS A 135 2.81 -7.85 -6.89
N LEU A 136 1.52 -7.53 -6.69
CA LEU A 136 0.69 -8.24 -5.71
C LEU A 136 0.39 -9.67 -6.17
N GLU A 137 -0.09 -9.81 -7.40
CA GLU A 137 -0.59 -11.08 -7.94
C GLU A 137 0.50 -12.12 -8.13
N ILE A 138 1.74 -11.71 -8.45
CA ILE A 138 2.86 -12.66 -8.54
C ILE A 138 3.20 -13.24 -7.17
N GLY A 139 3.21 -12.42 -6.12
CA GLY A 139 3.44 -12.92 -4.77
C GLY A 139 2.26 -13.72 -4.21
N ARG A 140 1.02 -13.32 -4.52
CA ARG A 140 -0.18 -14.12 -4.22
C ARG A 140 -0.10 -15.49 -4.89
N HIS A 141 0.22 -15.52 -6.18
CA HIS A 141 0.29 -16.74 -7.00
C HIS A 141 1.25 -17.78 -6.39
N TYR A 142 2.49 -17.39 -6.08
CA TYR A 142 3.48 -18.31 -5.52
C TYR A 142 3.30 -18.60 -4.03
N SER A 143 2.60 -17.74 -3.29
CA SER A 143 2.26 -18.00 -1.88
C SER A 143 1.14 -19.03 -1.71
N GLY A 144 0.23 -19.14 -2.68
CA GLY A 144 -1.04 -19.86 -2.53
C GLY A 144 -2.04 -19.19 -1.58
N PHE A 145 -1.77 -17.95 -1.14
CA PHE A 145 -2.70 -17.21 -0.29
C PHE A 145 -3.93 -16.77 -1.08
N ASP A 146 -5.11 -16.92 -0.48
CA ASP A 146 -6.37 -16.53 -1.13
C ASP A 146 -6.52 -14.99 -1.19
N ALA A 147 -6.47 -14.34 -0.03
CA ALA A 147 -6.68 -12.90 0.10
C ALA A 147 -5.64 -12.22 1.02
N PRO A 148 -4.35 -12.20 0.65
CA PRO A 148 -3.32 -11.54 1.45
C PRO A 148 -3.49 -10.02 1.46
N VAL A 149 -2.95 -9.36 2.49
CA VAL A 149 -2.53 -7.96 2.38
C VAL A 149 -1.24 -7.92 1.58
N CYS A 150 -1.04 -6.90 0.77
CA CYS A 150 0.22 -6.71 0.05
C CYS A 150 0.87 -5.40 0.44
N LEU A 151 2.14 -5.44 0.85
CA LEU A 151 3.00 -4.27 0.92
C LEU A 151 3.82 -4.22 -0.37
N ASN A 152 3.53 -3.24 -1.23
CA ASN A 152 4.36 -2.93 -2.39
C ASN A 152 5.28 -1.76 -2.05
N ALA A 153 6.58 -2.01 -1.91
CA ALA A 153 7.60 -1.02 -1.62
C ALA A 153 8.57 -0.92 -2.81
N SER A 154 8.42 0.10 -3.65
CA SER A 154 9.22 0.29 -4.87
C SER A 154 9.92 1.65 -4.91
N GLY A 155 10.62 1.91 -6.02
CA GLY A 155 11.26 3.20 -6.30
C GLY A 155 10.25 4.36 -6.30
N ALA A 156 9.21 4.24 -7.10
CA ALA A 156 8.22 5.29 -7.30
C ALA A 156 7.08 5.25 -6.28
N ASN A 157 6.76 4.09 -5.72
CA ASN A 157 5.54 3.87 -4.95
C ASN A 157 5.81 3.19 -3.61
N ALA A 158 4.92 3.43 -2.64
CA ALA A 158 4.71 2.56 -1.50
C ALA A 158 3.21 2.44 -1.28
N HIS A 159 2.66 1.24 -1.43
CA HIS A 159 1.23 0.96 -1.29
C HIS A 159 1.01 -0.23 -0.37
N VAL A 160 -0.05 -0.17 0.42
CA VAL A 160 -0.60 -1.31 1.15
C VAL A 160 -1.97 -1.63 0.56
N LEU A 161 -2.09 -2.81 -0.05
CA LEU A 161 -3.23 -3.19 -0.87
C LEU A 161 -3.99 -4.38 -0.26
N ALA A 162 -5.31 -4.40 -0.42
CA ALA A 162 -6.15 -5.54 -0.06
C ALA A 162 -7.33 -5.72 -1.02
N TYR A 163 -7.61 -6.96 -1.40
CA TYR A 163 -8.76 -7.31 -2.24
C TYR A 163 -10.12 -7.10 -1.55
N ARG A 164 -11.05 -6.35 -2.11
CA ARG A 164 -12.42 -6.23 -1.59
C ARG A 164 -13.38 -5.78 -2.67
N ASN A 165 -14.55 -6.42 -2.74
CA ASN A 165 -15.64 -6.08 -3.66
C ASN A 165 -15.16 -6.05 -5.12
N GLY A 166 -14.46 -7.12 -5.53
CA GLY A 166 -13.97 -7.27 -6.90
C GLY A 166 -12.81 -6.34 -7.30
N ARG A 167 -12.13 -5.67 -6.36
CA ARG A 167 -11.04 -4.71 -6.64
C ARG A 167 -9.94 -4.77 -5.58
N TYR A 168 -8.71 -4.40 -5.93
CA TYR A 168 -7.64 -4.18 -4.95
C TYR A 168 -7.71 -2.76 -4.40
N ARG A 169 -8.09 -2.60 -3.12
CA ARG A 169 -8.19 -1.30 -2.46
C ARG A 169 -6.84 -0.86 -1.92
N VAL A 170 -6.51 0.42 -2.11
CA VAL A 170 -5.40 1.08 -1.43
C VAL A 170 -5.83 1.36 0.00
N LEU A 171 -5.23 0.65 0.96
CA LEU A 171 -5.45 0.86 2.39
C LEU A 171 -4.54 1.92 2.98
N GLY A 172 -3.35 2.09 2.38
CA GLY A 172 -2.36 3.06 2.79
C GLY A 172 -1.36 3.30 1.67
N GLU A 173 -0.91 4.53 1.53
CA GLU A 173 0.05 4.93 0.51
C GLU A 173 1.03 5.97 1.02
N THR A 174 2.18 6.13 0.35
CA THR A 174 3.02 7.31 0.65
C THR A 174 2.25 8.58 0.24
N MET A 175 2.47 9.72 0.91
CA MET A 175 1.84 11.01 0.61
C MET A 175 2.68 11.88 -0.33
N ASP A 176 3.99 11.61 -0.43
CA ASP A 176 4.94 12.44 -1.18
C ASP A 176 5.73 11.66 -2.25
N THR A 177 6.73 10.87 -1.87
CA THR A 177 7.67 10.18 -2.76
C THR A 177 7.67 8.68 -2.46
N GLY A 178 7.93 7.84 -3.44
CA GLY A 178 8.22 6.42 -3.21
C GLY A 178 9.43 6.21 -2.31
N VAL A 179 9.45 5.09 -1.58
CA VAL A 179 10.49 4.78 -0.59
C VAL A 179 11.86 4.60 -1.24
N GLY A 180 11.95 3.90 -2.39
CA GLY A 180 13.22 3.76 -3.10
C GLY A 180 13.73 5.09 -3.63
N ASN A 181 12.86 5.96 -4.16
CA ASN A 181 13.23 7.31 -4.57
C ASN A 181 13.68 8.19 -3.38
N ALA A 182 13.11 7.97 -2.19
CA ALA A 182 13.56 8.65 -0.98
C ALA A 182 15.01 8.24 -0.66
N LEU A 183 15.29 6.93 -0.59
CA LEU A 183 16.64 6.41 -0.37
C LEU A 183 17.61 6.91 -1.45
N ASP A 184 17.22 6.89 -2.72
CA ASP A 184 18.02 7.39 -3.84
C ASP A 184 18.27 8.92 -3.78
N LYS A 185 17.38 9.70 -3.15
CA LYS A 185 17.62 11.13 -2.89
C LYS A 185 18.70 11.33 -1.83
N PHE A 186 18.81 10.45 -0.84
CA PHE A 186 19.87 10.49 0.16
C PHE A 186 21.20 10.00 -0.43
N THR A 187 21.22 8.87 -1.13
CA THR A 187 22.46 8.32 -1.71
C THR A 187 23.11 9.28 -2.70
N ARG A 188 22.32 10.00 -3.51
CA ARG A 188 22.82 11.07 -4.37
C ARG A 188 23.42 12.24 -3.60
N HIS A 189 22.86 12.60 -2.44
CA HIS A 189 23.39 13.67 -1.59
C HIS A 189 24.80 13.34 -1.08
N VAL A 190 25.05 12.07 -0.73
CA VAL A 190 26.36 11.58 -0.30
C VAL A 190 27.28 11.16 -1.45
N GLY A 191 26.90 11.45 -2.70
CA GLY A 191 27.73 11.24 -3.89
C GLY A 191 27.71 9.83 -4.49
N TRP A 192 26.72 8.99 -4.17
CA TRP A 192 26.58 7.65 -4.74
C TRP A 192 25.64 7.63 -5.95
N SER A 193 25.97 6.80 -6.94
CA SER A 193 25.10 6.53 -8.11
C SER A 193 23.90 5.64 -7.75
N HIS A 194 22.87 5.63 -8.60
CA HIS A 194 21.81 4.62 -8.56
C HIS A 194 22.37 3.20 -8.87
N PRO A 195 21.83 2.11 -8.29
CA PRO A 195 20.78 2.05 -7.26
C PRO A 195 21.30 2.34 -5.84
N GLY A 196 20.54 3.10 -5.07
CA GLY A 196 20.90 3.52 -3.72
C GLY A 196 20.55 2.52 -2.62
N GLY A 197 19.44 1.78 -2.76
CA GLY A 197 18.95 0.84 -1.75
C GLY A 197 20.01 -0.13 -1.21
N PRO A 198 20.69 -0.93 -2.07
CA PRO A 198 21.73 -1.86 -1.62
C PRO A 198 22.93 -1.18 -0.95
N LYS A 199 23.21 0.09 -1.31
CA LYS A 199 24.31 0.85 -0.69
C LYS A 199 23.94 1.27 0.72
N VAL A 200 22.73 1.79 0.93
CA VAL A 200 22.21 2.13 2.26
C VAL A 200 22.24 0.90 3.17
N GLU A 201 21.74 -0.24 2.68
CA GLU A 201 21.74 -1.50 3.42
C GLU A 201 23.14 -1.94 3.85
N ASN A 202 24.11 -1.88 2.94
CA ASN A 202 25.48 -2.27 3.24
C ASN A 202 26.15 -1.37 4.29
N HIS A 203 25.94 -0.05 4.22
CA HIS A 203 26.49 0.89 5.21
C HIS A 203 25.76 0.80 6.56
N ALA A 204 24.45 0.54 6.56
CA ALA A 204 23.65 0.39 7.76
C ALA A 204 24.12 -0.79 8.64
N LYS A 205 24.67 -1.86 8.04
CA LYS A 205 25.16 -3.05 8.78
C LYS A 205 26.23 -2.73 9.83
N SER A 206 27.01 -1.67 9.64
CA SER A 206 28.06 -1.23 10.58
C SER A 206 27.74 0.06 11.34
N GLY A 207 26.55 0.63 11.15
CA GLY A 207 26.16 1.89 11.76
C GLY A 207 25.52 1.75 13.14
N GLU A 208 25.64 2.78 13.95
CA GLU A 208 24.87 2.99 15.17
C GLU A 208 23.54 3.69 14.87
N TYR A 209 22.50 3.42 15.67
CA TYR A 209 21.17 3.98 15.40
C TYR A 209 21.13 5.49 15.66
N VAL A 210 20.73 6.25 14.65
CA VAL A 210 20.45 7.69 14.74
C VAL A 210 18.95 7.94 14.70
N ASP A 211 18.51 8.82 15.59
CA ASP A 211 17.10 9.16 15.74
C ASP A 211 16.64 10.06 14.58
N LEU A 212 15.66 9.60 13.81
CA LEU A 212 15.09 10.34 12.69
C LEU A 212 13.57 10.53 12.85
N PRO A 213 12.96 11.49 12.13
CA PRO A 213 11.52 11.73 12.16
C PRO A 213 10.71 10.50 11.72
N TYR A 214 9.69 10.14 12.49
CA TYR A 214 8.77 9.05 12.19
C TYR A 214 7.40 9.60 11.81
N VAL A 215 7.03 9.51 10.53
CA VAL A 215 5.82 10.16 10.00
C VAL A 215 4.87 9.14 9.38
N VAL A 216 3.95 8.66 10.21
CA VAL A 216 2.81 7.83 9.80
C VAL A 216 1.52 8.56 10.18
N LYS A 217 0.61 8.74 9.22
CA LYS A 217 -0.69 9.38 9.40
C LYS A 217 -1.77 8.36 9.02
N GLY A 218 -2.42 7.78 10.02
CA GLY A 218 -3.29 6.62 9.87
C GLY A 218 -2.57 5.43 9.22
N MET A 219 -2.89 5.22 7.95
CA MET A 219 -2.32 4.17 7.09
C MET A 219 -1.30 4.71 6.07
N ASP A 220 -1.10 6.03 6.01
CA ASP A 220 -0.22 6.66 5.04
C ASP A 220 1.14 7.04 5.64
N PHE A 221 2.14 7.20 4.79
CA PHE A 221 3.52 7.54 5.17
C PHE A 221 4.01 8.81 4.46
N SER A 222 4.96 9.56 5.05
CA SER A 222 5.72 10.58 4.32
C SER A 222 7.21 10.34 4.48
N PHE A 223 7.94 10.33 3.37
CA PHE A 223 9.38 10.11 3.36
C PHE A 223 10.20 11.39 3.14
N SER A 224 9.61 12.50 2.71
CA SER A 224 10.38 13.73 2.41
C SER A 224 11.01 14.34 3.65
N GLY A 225 10.28 14.40 4.78
CA GLY A 225 10.79 14.96 6.02
C GLY A 225 11.98 14.19 6.58
N ILE A 226 11.89 12.86 6.60
CA ILE A 226 12.99 12.00 7.05
C ILE A 226 14.21 12.08 6.13
N MET A 227 14.02 12.23 4.81
CA MET A 227 15.16 12.43 3.91
C MET A 227 15.87 13.76 4.13
N SER A 228 15.13 14.84 4.40
CA SER A 228 15.75 16.13 4.74
C SER A 228 16.54 16.03 6.05
N ALA A 229 15.96 15.40 7.08
CA ALA A 229 16.63 15.19 8.36
C ALA A 229 17.90 14.34 8.22
N ALA A 230 17.87 13.26 7.43
CA ALA A 230 19.05 12.43 7.20
C ALA A 230 20.19 13.18 6.49
N LYS A 231 19.86 14.08 5.56
CA LYS A 231 20.86 14.94 4.89
C LYS A 231 21.48 15.94 5.86
N GLU A 232 20.64 16.59 6.68
CA GLU A 232 21.12 17.52 7.72
C GLU A 232 22.03 16.81 8.71
N GLU A 233 21.67 15.59 9.11
CA GLU A 233 22.45 14.78 10.04
C GLU A 233 23.82 14.39 9.44
N TYR A 234 23.85 13.97 8.18
CA TYR A 234 25.12 13.74 7.45
C TYR A 234 25.96 15.02 7.34
N ASP A 235 25.35 16.15 6.96
CA ASP A 235 26.03 17.43 6.83
C ASP A 235 26.56 17.96 8.18
N SER A 236 25.97 17.53 9.29
CA SER A 236 26.42 17.85 10.66
C SER A 236 27.66 17.05 11.10
N GLY A 237 28.07 16.05 10.32
CA GLY A 237 29.27 15.24 10.55
C GLY A 237 29.01 13.84 11.13
N THR A 238 27.75 13.42 11.24
CA THR A 238 27.40 12.06 11.65
C THR A 238 27.88 11.05 10.60
N PRO A 239 28.54 9.93 11.01
CA PRO A 239 29.01 8.91 10.07
C PRO A 239 27.89 8.42 9.14
N VAL A 240 28.21 8.19 7.87
CA VAL A 240 27.20 7.82 6.87
C VAL A 240 26.56 6.47 7.20
N GLU A 241 27.32 5.56 7.81
CA GLU A 241 26.86 4.28 8.34
C GLU A 241 25.73 4.46 9.35
N ASP A 242 25.89 5.41 10.28
CA ASP A 242 24.94 5.69 11.36
C ASP A 242 23.66 6.33 10.80
N VAL A 243 23.81 7.26 9.84
CA VAL A 243 22.67 7.84 9.13
C VAL A 243 21.93 6.77 8.31
N CYS A 244 22.66 5.88 7.63
CA CYS A 244 22.05 4.75 6.91
C CYS A 244 21.30 3.81 7.86
N ARG A 245 21.86 3.52 9.04
CA ARG A 245 21.20 2.74 10.09
C ARG A 245 19.93 3.40 10.61
N GLY A 246 19.99 4.70 10.91
CA GLY A 246 18.82 5.48 11.31
C GLY A 246 17.73 5.51 10.25
N LEU A 247 18.10 5.70 8.98
CA LEU A 247 17.20 5.66 7.83
C LEU A 247 16.54 4.30 7.69
N GLU A 248 17.33 3.23 7.65
CA GLU A 248 16.86 1.86 7.47
C GLU A 248 15.87 1.45 8.56
N GLU A 249 16.25 1.63 9.83
CA GLU A 249 15.43 1.27 10.98
C GLU A 249 14.13 2.08 11.04
N THR A 250 14.19 3.38 10.73
CA THR A 250 13.01 4.26 10.84
C THR A 250 12.05 4.04 9.67
N VAL A 251 12.55 3.98 8.42
CA VAL A 251 11.73 3.78 7.22
C VAL A 251 11.04 2.41 7.23
N PHE A 252 11.78 1.35 7.52
CA PHE A 252 11.19 0.01 7.50
C PHE A 252 10.27 -0.25 8.69
N ALA A 253 10.51 0.40 9.83
CA ALA A 253 9.54 0.41 10.92
C ALA A 253 8.23 1.12 10.55
N MET A 254 8.26 2.15 9.70
CA MET A 254 7.05 2.80 9.17
C MET A 254 6.27 1.85 8.24
N LEU A 255 6.95 1.23 7.27
CA LEU A 255 6.33 0.25 6.36
C LEU A 255 5.73 -0.95 7.11
N THR A 256 6.46 -1.46 8.12
CA THR A 256 6.04 -2.60 8.94
C THR A 256 4.84 -2.23 9.83
N GLU A 257 4.83 -1.04 10.45
CA GLU A 257 3.70 -0.57 11.27
C GLU A 257 2.40 -0.48 10.47
N VAL A 258 2.42 0.12 9.27
CA VAL A 258 1.21 0.20 8.45
C VAL A 258 0.80 -1.17 7.94
N SER A 259 1.75 -2.05 7.62
CA SER A 259 1.42 -3.44 7.26
C SER A 259 0.70 -4.17 8.40
N GLU A 260 1.17 -4.01 9.65
CA GLU A 260 0.49 -4.56 10.84
C GLU A 260 -0.92 -3.96 11.04
N ARG A 261 -1.07 -2.64 10.81
CA ARG A 261 -2.38 -1.98 10.84
C ARG A 261 -3.31 -2.49 9.76
N ALA A 262 -2.83 -2.71 8.53
CA ALA A 262 -3.63 -3.25 7.43
C ALA A 262 -4.13 -4.66 7.72
N LEU A 263 -3.25 -5.54 8.22
CA LEU A 263 -3.62 -6.89 8.66
C LEU A 263 -4.68 -6.81 9.78
N SER A 264 -4.53 -5.85 10.69
CA SER A 264 -5.53 -5.59 11.74
C SER A 264 -6.87 -5.16 11.14
N LEU A 265 -6.89 -4.09 10.36
CA LEU A 265 -8.09 -3.49 9.76
C LEU A 265 -8.87 -4.50 8.92
N THR A 266 -8.18 -5.29 8.11
CA THR A 266 -8.79 -6.29 7.22
C THR A 266 -9.14 -7.60 7.92
N GLY A 267 -8.54 -7.87 9.09
CA GLY A 267 -8.61 -9.19 9.71
C GLY A 267 -7.91 -10.26 8.88
N ARG A 268 -6.88 -9.92 8.09
CA ARG A 268 -6.14 -10.91 7.30
C ARG A 268 -4.98 -11.48 8.10
N GLU A 269 -4.68 -12.74 7.82
CA GLU A 269 -3.60 -13.51 8.45
C GLU A 269 -2.46 -13.80 7.45
N ALA A 270 -2.43 -13.14 6.30
CA ALA A 270 -1.42 -13.33 5.28
C ALA A 270 -0.92 -11.99 4.71
N LEU A 271 0.39 -11.85 4.58
CA LEU A 271 1.07 -10.71 3.99
C LEU A 271 1.95 -11.17 2.82
N VAL A 272 1.90 -10.43 1.72
CA VAL A 272 2.82 -10.57 0.58
C VAL A 272 3.65 -9.30 0.45
N LEU A 273 4.94 -9.46 0.22
CA LEU A 273 5.85 -8.36 -0.10
C LEU A 273 6.05 -8.25 -1.62
N GLY A 274 5.98 -7.03 -2.16
CA GLY A 274 6.30 -6.73 -3.55
C GLY A 274 7.11 -5.43 -3.69
N GLY A 275 7.62 -5.19 -4.89
CA GLY A 275 8.47 -4.04 -5.21
C GLY A 275 9.94 -4.18 -4.79
N GLY A 276 10.82 -3.50 -5.52
CA GLY A 276 12.27 -3.72 -5.44
C GLY A 276 12.92 -3.35 -4.10
N VAL A 277 12.30 -2.51 -3.28
CA VAL A 277 12.79 -2.24 -1.91
C VAL A 277 12.55 -3.45 -1.00
N GLY A 278 11.61 -4.32 -1.36
CA GLY A 278 11.35 -5.59 -0.69
C GLY A 278 12.54 -6.57 -0.68
N GLN A 279 13.57 -6.34 -1.50
CA GLN A 279 14.80 -7.14 -1.50
C GLN A 279 15.69 -6.91 -0.27
N ASN A 280 15.50 -5.80 0.44
CA ASN A 280 16.30 -5.47 1.60
C ASN A 280 16.07 -6.48 2.75
N GLU A 281 17.16 -7.07 3.25
CA GLU A 281 17.14 -8.13 4.26
C GLU A 281 16.55 -7.64 5.58
N ARG A 282 16.81 -6.37 5.94
CA ARG A 282 16.32 -5.77 7.18
C ARG A 282 14.80 -5.57 7.13
N LEU A 283 14.25 -5.05 6.04
CA LEU A 283 12.80 -4.93 5.83
C LEU A 283 12.13 -6.31 5.93
N GLN A 284 12.65 -7.30 5.20
CA GLN A 284 12.12 -8.66 5.27
C GLN A 284 12.18 -9.21 6.70
N GLY A 285 13.27 -8.97 7.42
CA GLY A 285 13.41 -9.35 8.83
C GLY A 285 12.34 -8.73 9.73
N MET A 286 12.10 -7.42 9.60
CA MET A 286 11.06 -6.73 10.37
C MET A 286 9.66 -7.28 10.09
N LEU A 287 9.35 -7.52 8.81
CA LEU A 287 8.05 -8.07 8.40
C LEU A 287 7.86 -9.51 8.91
N ARG A 288 8.90 -10.35 8.87
CA ARG A 288 8.86 -11.72 9.42
C ARG A 288 8.57 -11.69 10.93
N GLU A 289 9.28 -10.86 11.68
CA GLU A 289 9.07 -10.71 13.11
C GLU A 289 7.66 -10.21 13.44
N MET A 290 7.18 -9.19 12.73
CA MET A 290 5.83 -8.65 12.91
C MET A 290 4.76 -9.71 12.61
N CYS A 291 4.87 -10.43 11.49
CA CYS A 291 3.93 -11.49 11.13
C CYS A 291 3.94 -12.62 12.17
N ALA A 292 5.12 -13.04 12.63
CA ALA A 292 5.25 -14.05 13.68
C ALA A 292 4.62 -13.62 15.02
N GLN A 293 4.80 -12.37 15.44
CA GLN A 293 4.15 -11.84 16.65
C GLN A 293 2.63 -11.83 16.54
N ARG A 294 2.12 -11.60 15.33
CA ARG A 294 0.68 -11.51 15.05
C ARG A 294 0.02 -12.87 14.83
N GLY A 295 0.79 -13.89 14.47
CA GLY A 295 0.25 -15.15 13.96
C GLY A 295 -0.23 -15.04 12.52
N ALA A 296 0.41 -14.18 11.72
CA ALA A 296 0.19 -14.07 10.28
C ALA A 296 1.34 -14.75 9.51
N ASP A 297 1.06 -15.21 8.30
CA ASP A 297 2.06 -15.73 7.36
C ASP A 297 2.60 -14.63 6.45
N LEU A 298 3.89 -14.70 6.13
CA LEU A 298 4.55 -13.81 5.18
C LEU A 298 5.08 -14.61 3.99
N HIS A 299 4.78 -14.13 2.79
CA HIS A 299 5.45 -14.58 1.57
C HIS A 299 6.28 -13.43 0.98
N VAL A 300 7.57 -13.72 0.75
CA VAL A 300 8.48 -12.86 0.01
C VAL A 300 8.82 -13.59 -1.29
N PRO A 301 8.41 -13.07 -2.46
CA PRO A 301 8.78 -13.64 -3.75
C PRO A 301 10.29 -13.71 -3.95
N GLU A 302 10.72 -14.52 -4.91
CA GLU A 302 12.12 -14.53 -5.36
C GLU A 302 12.56 -13.11 -5.81
N ASP A 303 13.86 -12.82 -5.67
CA ASP A 303 14.44 -11.51 -6.05
C ASP A 303 14.12 -11.10 -7.49
N ARG A 304 14.02 -12.07 -8.41
CA ARG A 304 13.66 -11.85 -9.81
C ARG A 304 12.23 -11.33 -10.00
N PHE A 305 11.33 -11.59 -9.04
CA PHE A 305 9.94 -11.13 -9.04
C PHE A 305 9.70 -9.89 -8.19
N LEU A 306 10.61 -9.55 -7.27
CA LEU A 306 10.51 -8.33 -6.46
C LEU A 306 10.86 -7.07 -7.26
N ARG A 307 11.79 -7.16 -8.22
CA ARG A 307 12.11 -6.05 -9.13
C ARG A 307 11.04 -5.89 -10.20
N ASP A 308 11.03 -4.75 -10.87
CA ASP A 308 10.20 -4.58 -12.06
C ASP A 308 10.67 -5.58 -13.13
N ASN A 309 9.78 -6.50 -13.50
CA ASN A 309 10.07 -7.60 -14.40
C ASN A 309 8.83 -7.94 -15.24
N ALA A 310 9.02 -8.49 -16.43
CA ALA A 310 7.92 -8.89 -17.29
C ALA A 310 7.25 -10.20 -16.86
N GLY A 311 7.87 -10.99 -15.98
CA GLY A 311 7.29 -12.23 -15.46
C GLY A 311 5.98 -11.99 -14.71
N MET A 312 5.94 -11.01 -13.81
CA MET A 312 4.70 -10.63 -13.13
C MET A 312 3.61 -10.13 -14.09
N ILE A 313 4.00 -9.48 -15.19
CA ILE A 313 3.08 -9.02 -16.24
C ILE A 313 2.53 -10.21 -17.03
N ALA A 314 3.38 -11.18 -17.38
CA ALA A 314 2.99 -12.39 -18.10
C ALA A 314 2.04 -13.26 -17.26
N VAL A 315 2.36 -13.51 -15.99
CA VAL A 315 1.55 -14.33 -15.07
C VAL A 315 0.18 -13.71 -14.82
N LEU A 316 0.12 -12.41 -14.52
CA LEU A 316 -1.17 -11.73 -14.37
C LEU A 316 -1.91 -11.65 -15.71
N GLY A 317 -1.19 -11.39 -16.79
CA GLY A 317 -1.72 -11.36 -18.15
C GLY A 317 -2.39 -12.66 -18.56
N ALA A 318 -1.81 -13.81 -18.22
CA ALA A 318 -2.40 -15.12 -18.47
C ALA A 318 -3.73 -15.32 -17.73
N LYS A 319 -3.78 -14.94 -16.44
CA LYS A 319 -5.02 -14.98 -15.64
C LYS A 319 -6.12 -14.10 -16.23
N MET A 320 -5.75 -12.89 -16.64
CA MET A 320 -6.65 -11.92 -17.28
C MET A 320 -7.16 -12.44 -18.62
N ALA A 321 -6.26 -12.92 -19.49
CA ALA A 321 -6.61 -13.50 -20.79
C ALA A 321 -7.57 -14.69 -20.66
N ALA A 322 -7.29 -15.62 -19.76
CA ALA A 322 -8.16 -16.78 -19.50
C ALA A 322 -9.55 -16.35 -18.98
N GLY A 323 -9.61 -15.25 -18.22
CA GLY A 323 -10.85 -14.60 -17.79
C GLY A 323 -11.56 -13.77 -18.87
N GLY A 324 -11.00 -13.68 -20.08
CA GLY A 324 -11.53 -12.87 -21.19
C GLY A 324 -11.25 -11.37 -21.07
N ASP A 325 -10.41 -10.94 -20.13
CA ASP A 325 -10.02 -9.55 -19.92
C ASP A 325 -8.89 -9.16 -20.89
N THR A 326 -9.31 -8.77 -22.08
CA THR A 326 -8.46 -8.43 -23.22
C THR A 326 -8.87 -7.09 -23.80
N LEU A 327 -7.96 -6.42 -24.51
CA LEU A 327 -8.15 -5.09 -25.06
C LEU A 327 -8.12 -5.11 -26.59
N ALA A 328 -9.00 -4.34 -27.21
CA ALA A 328 -8.82 -3.93 -28.60
C ALA A 328 -7.59 -3.01 -28.71
N ILE A 329 -6.89 -3.04 -29.86
CA ILE A 329 -5.69 -2.24 -30.10
C ILE A 329 -5.98 -0.74 -29.94
N GLU A 330 -7.17 -0.28 -30.33
CA GLU A 330 -7.59 1.11 -30.22
C GLU A 330 -7.84 1.56 -28.78
N GLU A 331 -8.14 0.61 -27.88
CA GLU A 331 -8.45 0.84 -26.46
C GLU A 331 -7.22 0.67 -25.56
N SER A 332 -6.10 0.17 -26.11
CA SER A 332 -4.89 -0.16 -25.37
C SER A 332 -4.00 1.07 -25.06
N ALA A 333 -4.60 2.26 -24.91
CA ALA A 333 -3.87 3.46 -24.55
C ALA A 333 -3.21 3.29 -23.17
N ILE A 334 -1.98 3.78 -23.05
CA ILE A 334 -1.26 3.81 -21.77
C ILE A 334 -1.94 4.74 -20.79
N ASP A 335 -1.75 4.47 -19.51
CA ASP A 335 -2.24 5.30 -18.42
C ASP A 335 -1.14 5.47 -17.38
N ALA A 336 -0.51 6.65 -17.37
CA ALA A 336 0.63 6.91 -16.49
C ALA A 336 0.23 6.96 -15.01
N ASP A 337 -1.05 7.25 -14.73
CA ASP A 337 -1.61 7.41 -13.39
C ASP A 337 -2.49 6.23 -12.98
N PHE A 338 -2.44 5.11 -13.73
CA PHE A 338 -3.35 3.97 -13.58
C PHE A 338 -3.36 3.40 -12.16
N ARG A 339 -4.37 3.76 -11.36
CA ARG A 339 -4.37 3.37 -9.95
C ARG A 339 -4.80 1.91 -9.77
N PRO A 340 -4.21 1.18 -8.81
CA PRO A 340 -4.58 -0.22 -8.58
C PRO A 340 -6.04 -0.42 -8.11
N ASP A 341 -6.66 0.59 -7.51
CA ASP A 341 -8.06 0.58 -7.06
C ASP A 341 -9.08 0.80 -8.19
N GLU A 342 -8.63 1.27 -9.35
CA GLU A 342 -9.43 1.43 -10.57
C GLU A 342 -9.55 0.13 -11.37
N VAL A 343 -8.73 -0.88 -11.07
CA VAL A 343 -8.69 -2.16 -11.80
C VAL A 343 -9.81 -3.09 -11.34
N PRO A 344 -10.79 -3.42 -12.20
CA PRO A 344 -11.73 -4.51 -11.90
C PRO A 344 -10.97 -5.85 -11.95
N VAL A 345 -11.11 -6.65 -10.90
CA VAL A 345 -10.48 -7.97 -10.81
C VAL A 345 -11.43 -9.00 -11.39
N THR A 346 -11.34 -9.19 -12.70
CA THR A 346 -12.19 -10.07 -13.50
C THR A 346 -11.77 -11.54 -13.41
N TRP A 347 -10.47 -11.81 -13.25
CA TRP A 347 -9.87 -13.15 -13.19
C TRP A 347 -10.14 -13.92 -11.89
N ARG A 348 -10.85 -13.31 -10.93
CA ARG A 348 -11.31 -13.96 -9.68
C ARG A 348 -12.84 -14.11 -9.64
N ALA A 349 -13.53 -13.92 -10.76
CA ALA A 349 -14.98 -13.97 -10.81
C ALA A 349 -15.52 -15.32 -10.31
N GLY A 350 -16.34 -15.29 -9.26
CA GLY A 350 -16.94 -16.49 -8.66
C GLY A 350 -16.25 -17.00 -7.39
N GLU A 351 -15.09 -16.45 -7.01
CA GLU A 351 -14.52 -16.66 -5.68
C GLU A 351 -15.39 -15.94 -4.62
N PRO A 352 -15.67 -16.57 -3.46
CA PRO A 352 -16.35 -15.89 -2.37
C PRO A 352 -15.51 -14.71 -1.87
N GLU A 353 -16.14 -13.58 -1.57
CA GLU A 353 -15.43 -12.47 -0.93
C GLU A 353 -14.82 -12.97 0.39
N PRO A 354 -13.53 -12.65 0.63
CA PRO A 354 -12.86 -13.10 1.83
C PRO A 354 -13.59 -12.53 3.05
N ALA A 355 -14.11 -13.42 3.89
CA ALA A 355 -14.75 -13.00 5.13
C ALA A 355 -13.73 -12.24 5.99
N PRO A 356 -14.10 -11.10 6.60
CA PRO A 356 -13.24 -10.47 7.58
C PRO A 356 -12.98 -11.48 8.71
N ALA A 357 -11.72 -11.74 9.09
CA ALA A 357 -11.51 -12.61 10.24
C ALA A 357 -12.17 -11.98 11.47
N ALA A 358 -12.82 -12.81 12.26
CA ALA A 358 -13.39 -12.40 13.52
C ALA A 358 -12.28 -11.81 14.40
N SER A 359 -12.50 -10.63 15.00
CA SER A 359 -11.58 -10.12 16.00
C SER A 359 -11.43 -11.18 17.09
N THR A 360 -10.22 -11.71 17.28
CA THR A 360 -9.93 -12.69 18.32
C THR A 360 -10.00 -12.01 19.68
N ARG A 361 -11.20 -12.05 20.29
CA ARG A 361 -11.35 -11.78 21.73
C ARG A 361 -10.89 -13.02 22.47
N VAL A 362 -9.85 -12.88 23.28
CA VAL A 362 -9.40 -13.94 24.19
C VAL A 362 -9.93 -13.59 25.58
N GLU A 363 -10.74 -14.48 26.14
CA GLU A 363 -11.13 -14.39 27.55
C GLU A 363 -9.95 -14.84 28.42
N VAL A 364 -9.43 -13.93 29.25
CA VAL A 364 -8.34 -14.23 30.20
C VAL A 364 -8.86 -13.94 31.61
N GLY A 365 -9.37 -14.97 32.28
CA GLY A 365 -10.03 -14.82 33.57
C GLY A 365 -11.36 -14.05 33.45
N ASP A 366 -11.62 -13.11 34.36
CA ASP A 366 -12.82 -12.25 34.36
C ASP A 366 -12.70 -11.03 33.41
N ALA A 367 -11.56 -10.87 32.71
CA ALA A 367 -11.28 -9.75 31.82
C ALA A 367 -11.28 -10.19 30.35
N ALA A 368 -11.98 -9.40 29.51
CA ALA A 368 -11.86 -9.53 28.06
C ALA A 368 -10.62 -8.78 27.58
N GLN A 369 -9.69 -9.48 26.93
CA GLN A 369 -8.49 -8.90 26.35
C GLN A 369 -8.61 -8.87 24.82
N GLN A 370 -8.34 -7.72 24.23
CA GLN A 370 -8.32 -7.51 22.79
C GLN A 370 -6.94 -7.02 22.37
N GLN A 371 -6.30 -7.75 21.46
CA GLN A 371 -5.03 -7.37 20.87
C GLN A 371 -5.29 -6.47 19.65
N GLY A 372 -4.87 -5.21 19.73
CA GLY A 372 -4.84 -4.29 18.58
C GLY A 372 -3.51 -4.35 17.82
N ALA A 373 -3.40 -3.50 16.80
CA ALA A 373 -2.17 -3.35 16.00
C ALA A 373 -0.99 -2.77 16.79
N GLU A 374 -1.21 -2.05 17.89
CA GLU A 374 -0.13 -1.38 18.64
C GLU A 374 -0.25 -1.51 20.16
N ALA A 375 -1.44 -1.83 20.64
CA ALA A 375 -1.73 -1.91 22.06
C ALA A 375 -2.59 -3.12 22.37
N THR A 376 -2.38 -3.65 23.57
CA THR A 376 -3.31 -4.59 24.18
C THR A 376 -4.30 -3.80 25.02
N VAL A 377 -5.58 -4.13 24.87
CA VAL A 377 -6.68 -3.49 25.59
C VAL A 377 -7.32 -4.52 26.51
N SER A 378 -7.35 -4.25 27.81
CA SER A 378 -8.12 -5.03 28.79
C SER A 378 -9.32 -4.24 29.27
N ILE A 379 -10.47 -4.91 29.37
CA ILE A 379 -11.72 -4.31 29.84
C ILE A 379 -12.03 -4.83 31.24
N GLU A 380 -12.12 -3.91 32.20
CA GLU A 380 -12.34 -4.19 33.62
C GLU A 380 -13.56 -3.38 34.11
N GLY A 381 -14.75 -3.96 34.01
CA GLY A 381 -15.99 -3.29 34.39
C GLY A 381 -16.27 -2.03 33.56
N ASP A 382 -16.19 -0.86 34.19
CA ASP A 382 -16.37 0.47 33.59
C ASP A 382 -15.05 1.12 33.13
N ARG A 383 -13.93 0.39 33.21
CA ARG A 383 -12.59 0.85 32.81
C ARG A 383 -12.04 0.06 31.63
N VAL A 384 -11.18 0.73 30.87
CA VAL A 384 -10.42 0.17 29.76
C VAL A 384 -8.96 0.52 29.99
N VAL A 385 -8.09 -0.48 30.12
CA VAL A 385 -6.65 -0.28 30.26
C VAL A 385 -6.00 -0.59 28.92
N LYS A 386 -5.37 0.44 28.33
CA LYS A 386 -4.64 0.33 27.06
C LYS A 386 -3.15 0.35 27.36
N ARG A 387 -2.44 -0.72 26.99
CA ARG A 387 -0.97 -0.82 27.14
C ARG A 387 -0.30 -0.98 25.79
N ARG A 388 0.64 -0.09 25.46
CA ARG A 388 1.49 -0.21 24.26
C ARG A 388 2.63 -1.18 24.54
N VAL A 389 2.59 -2.34 23.88
CA VAL A 389 3.54 -3.44 24.09
C VAL A 389 4.79 -3.21 23.22
N PRO A 390 6.01 -3.51 23.71
CA PRO A 390 7.22 -3.41 22.90
C PRO A 390 7.14 -4.21 21.60
N ARG A 391 7.64 -3.64 20.50
CA ARG A 391 7.72 -4.31 19.19
C ARG A 391 9.14 -4.73 18.88
N SER A 392 9.41 -6.04 18.86
CA SER A 392 10.77 -6.55 18.60
C SER A 392 11.32 -6.19 17.22
N TYR A 393 10.44 -6.01 16.23
CA TYR A 393 10.85 -5.69 14.87
C TYR A 393 11.48 -4.30 14.75
N ARG A 394 11.18 -3.38 15.69
CA ARG A 394 11.75 -2.03 15.71
C ARG A 394 13.06 -2.00 16.50
N HIS A 395 13.93 -1.05 16.15
CA HIS A 395 15.05 -0.70 17.02
C HIS A 395 14.57 -0.33 18.43
N PRO A 396 15.22 -0.80 19.52
CA PRO A 396 14.72 -0.59 20.89
C PRO A 396 14.53 0.89 21.27
N ALA A 397 15.46 1.76 20.87
CA ALA A 397 15.36 3.20 21.15
C ALA A 397 14.19 3.85 20.41
N LEU A 398 13.96 3.44 19.14
CA LEU A 398 12.82 3.90 18.34
C LEU A 398 11.51 3.47 18.99
N ASP A 399 11.40 2.19 19.36
CA ASP A 399 10.19 1.64 19.95
C ASP A 399 9.84 2.29 21.30
N GLU A 400 10.83 2.46 22.18
CA GLU A 400 10.63 3.12 23.48
C GLU A 400 10.15 4.58 23.29
N ARG A 401 10.80 5.34 22.39
CA ARG A 401 10.41 6.71 22.05
C ARG A 401 8.96 6.75 21.58
N LEU A 402 8.60 5.96 20.57
CA LEU A 402 7.26 5.94 19.99
C LEU A 402 6.19 5.58 21.03
N ARG A 403 6.39 4.52 21.82
CA ARG A 403 5.41 4.11 22.84
C ARG A 403 5.18 5.21 23.87
N ARG A 404 6.26 5.85 24.33
CA ARG A 404 6.21 6.91 25.34
C ARG A 404 5.56 8.19 24.81
N GLU A 405 5.90 8.62 23.60
CA GLU A 405 5.35 9.82 22.97
C GLU A 405 3.86 9.63 22.66
N ARG A 406 3.49 8.53 22.01
CA ARG A 406 2.09 8.24 21.65
C ARG A 406 1.20 8.09 22.87
N THR A 407 1.69 7.50 23.96
CA THR A 407 0.95 7.42 25.24
C THR A 407 0.62 8.81 25.79
N ARG A 408 1.59 9.73 25.77
CA ARG A 408 1.40 11.10 26.27
C ARG A 408 0.45 11.90 25.39
N VAL A 409 0.67 11.82 24.08
CA VAL A 409 -0.13 12.50 23.07
C VAL A 409 -1.58 12.04 23.15
N GLU A 410 -1.83 10.73 23.17
CA GLU A 410 -3.19 10.18 23.23
C GLU A 410 -3.94 10.68 24.47
N ALA A 411 -3.32 10.60 25.66
CA ALA A 411 -3.95 11.08 26.88
C ALA A 411 -4.25 12.59 26.81
N ARG A 412 -3.32 13.39 26.30
CA ARG A 412 -3.46 14.84 26.18
C ARG A 412 -4.59 15.22 25.21
N LEU A 413 -4.56 14.70 23.99
CA LEU A 413 -5.50 15.05 22.94
C LEU A 413 -6.90 14.50 23.22
N THR A 414 -7.01 13.29 23.81
CA THR A 414 -8.31 12.76 24.26
C THR A 414 -8.97 13.69 25.27
N SER A 415 -8.20 14.19 26.26
CA SER A 415 -8.70 15.15 27.25
C SER A 415 -9.01 16.51 26.63
N GLU A 416 -8.23 16.94 25.63
CA GLU A 416 -8.43 18.22 24.96
C GLU A 416 -9.68 18.22 24.10
N ALA A 417 -9.89 17.19 23.28
CA ALA A 417 -11.10 16.97 22.49
C ALA A 417 -12.35 16.99 23.38
N ARG A 418 -12.30 16.33 24.55
CA ARG A 418 -13.41 16.34 25.52
C ARG A 418 -13.75 17.75 26.01
N ARG A 419 -12.74 18.58 26.31
CA ARG A 419 -12.93 19.98 26.74
C ARG A 419 -13.56 20.84 25.65
N ARG A 420 -13.41 20.46 24.38
CA ARG A 420 -14.05 21.10 23.22
C ARG A 420 -15.45 20.57 22.93
N GLY A 421 -15.96 19.64 23.74
CA GLY A 421 -17.32 19.09 23.60
C GLY A 421 -17.41 17.87 22.69
N VAL A 422 -16.27 17.35 22.20
CA VAL A 422 -16.24 16.08 21.47
C VAL A 422 -16.38 14.91 22.46
N PRO A 423 -17.33 13.98 22.26
CA PRO A 423 -17.41 12.79 23.09
C PRO A 423 -16.16 11.93 22.90
N THR A 424 -15.39 11.77 23.97
CA THR A 424 -14.23 10.89 24.08
C THR A 424 -14.25 10.24 25.46
N PRO A 425 -13.57 9.12 25.72
CA PRO A 425 -13.50 8.55 27.06
C PRO A 425 -12.79 9.48 28.04
N LEU A 426 -13.20 9.45 29.33
CA LEU A 426 -12.41 10.09 30.38
C LEU A 426 -11.06 9.38 30.52
N VAL A 427 -9.97 10.16 30.58
CA VAL A 427 -8.66 9.66 30.97
C VAL A 427 -8.64 9.57 32.50
N LEU A 428 -8.60 8.36 33.04
CA LEU A 428 -8.63 8.08 34.47
C LEU A 428 -7.23 8.05 35.07
N ASP A 429 -6.26 7.50 34.34
CA ASP A 429 -4.86 7.40 34.77
C ASP A 429 -3.90 7.28 33.57
N VAL A 430 -2.64 7.69 33.74
CA VAL A 430 -1.61 7.64 32.71
C VAL A 430 -0.26 7.27 33.33
N ASP A 431 0.31 6.14 32.91
CA ASP A 431 1.66 5.71 33.25
C ASP A 431 2.54 5.72 32.00
N THR A 432 3.42 6.71 31.89
CA THR A 432 4.33 6.83 30.74
C THR A 432 5.56 5.92 30.81
N ALA A 433 5.89 5.37 31.98
CA ALA A 433 6.98 4.41 32.11
C ALA A 433 6.52 3.03 31.60
N GLU A 434 5.31 2.63 31.99
CA GLU A 434 4.69 1.39 31.52
C GLU A 434 3.91 1.53 30.20
N SER A 435 3.92 2.73 29.60
CA SER A 435 3.18 3.07 28.36
C SER A 435 1.72 2.63 28.41
N THR A 436 1.05 2.97 29.52
CA THR A 436 -0.31 2.54 29.84
C THR A 436 -1.22 3.75 30.07
N ILE A 437 -2.45 3.68 29.55
CA ILE A 437 -3.51 4.65 29.81
C ILE A 437 -4.74 3.91 30.30
N THR A 438 -5.35 4.38 31.38
CA THR A 438 -6.64 3.89 31.84
C THR A 438 -7.72 4.87 31.43
N PHE A 439 -8.70 4.39 30.68
CA PHE A 439 -9.84 5.15 30.18
C PHE A 439 -11.14 4.68 30.83
N GLN A 440 -12.14 5.58 30.86
CA GLN A 440 -13.54 5.18 31.01
C GLN A 440 -13.97 4.35 29.81
N ARG A 441 -14.70 3.26 30.04
CA ARG A 441 -15.33 2.49 28.98
C ARG A 441 -16.45 3.28 28.31
N VAL A 442 -16.39 3.40 26.98
CA VAL A 442 -17.41 4.09 26.17
C VAL A 442 -17.84 3.24 24.97
N GLY A 443 -19.12 3.37 24.60
CA GLY A 443 -19.75 2.59 23.53
C GLY A 443 -19.77 1.08 23.79
N ASP A 444 -20.63 0.37 23.07
CA ASP A 444 -20.73 -1.10 23.16
C ASP A 444 -20.06 -1.81 21.98
N ARG A 445 -19.90 -1.13 20.84
CA ARG A 445 -19.25 -1.65 19.63
C ARG A 445 -18.46 -0.57 18.88
N ASP A 446 -17.62 -1.01 17.95
CA ASP A 446 -16.90 -0.14 17.02
C ASP A 446 -17.86 0.38 15.94
N LEU A 447 -17.50 1.49 15.30
CA LEU A 447 -18.34 2.13 14.29
C LEU A 447 -18.57 1.21 13.08
N ASP A 448 -17.61 0.34 12.73
CA ASP A 448 -17.73 -0.63 11.64
C ASP A 448 -18.95 -1.57 11.79
N ALA A 449 -19.25 -2.04 13.01
CA ALA A 449 -20.38 -2.90 13.33
C ALA A 449 -21.73 -2.14 13.46
N GLY A 450 -21.73 -0.83 13.19
CA GLY A 450 -22.87 0.04 13.38
C GLY A 450 -22.89 1.22 12.41
N LEU A 451 -22.36 1.05 11.21
CA LEU A 451 -22.18 2.13 10.26
C LEU A 451 -23.53 2.69 9.78
N THR A 452 -23.74 4.00 9.94
CA THR A 452 -24.90 4.71 9.38
C THR A 452 -24.47 6.09 8.89
N ALA A 453 -25.23 6.68 7.97
CA ALA A 453 -24.97 8.04 7.51
C ALA A 453 -24.98 9.06 8.65
N GLU A 454 -25.83 8.89 9.68
CA GLU A 454 -25.85 9.83 10.81
C GLU A 454 -24.63 9.70 11.72
N ARG A 455 -24.13 8.47 11.92
CA ARG A 455 -22.88 8.25 12.65
C ARG A 455 -21.67 8.78 11.89
N ALA A 456 -21.66 8.63 10.55
CA ALA A 456 -20.64 9.25 9.70
C ALA A 456 -20.66 10.79 9.81
N ARG A 457 -21.86 11.41 9.81
CA ARG A 457 -22.00 12.85 10.10
C ARG A 457 -21.45 13.22 11.46
N ALA A 458 -21.73 12.43 12.50
CA ALA A 458 -21.22 12.70 13.84
C ALA A 458 -19.68 12.71 13.88
N VAL A 459 -19.02 11.74 13.22
CA VAL A 459 -17.57 11.74 13.06
C VAL A 459 -17.11 13.02 12.35
N GLY A 460 -17.73 13.39 11.23
CA GLY A 460 -17.42 14.63 10.50
C GLY A 460 -17.50 15.89 11.38
N ARG A 461 -18.55 16.01 12.22
CA ARG A 461 -18.68 17.10 13.19
C ARG A 461 -17.58 17.09 14.26
N HIS A 462 -17.22 15.91 14.76
CA HIS A 462 -16.17 15.76 15.76
C HIS A 462 -14.79 16.12 15.21
N LEU A 463 -14.47 15.68 14.00
CA LEU A 463 -13.23 16.05 13.31
C LEU A 463 -13.15 17.56 13.06
N ALA A 464 -14.23 18.18 12.57
CA ALA A 464 -14.31 19.62 12.41
C ALA A 464 -14.00 20.37 13.72
N THR A 465 -14.59 19.90 14.83
CA THR A 465 -14.41 20.53 16.15
C THR A 465 -12.96 20.46 16.64
N ILE A 466 -12.26 19.33 16.44
CA ILE A 466 -10.85 19.22 16.86
C ILE A 466 -9.91 19.98 15.92
N HIS A 467 -10.20 20.00 14.62
CA HIS A 467 -9.43 20.73 13.61
C HIS A 467 -9.48 22.25 13.86
N ASP A 468 -10.66 22.79 14.17
CA ASP A 468 -10.81 24.20 14.56
C ASP A 468 -10.13 24.52 15.91
N ALA A 469 -9.95 23.50 16.76
CA ALA A 469 -9.16 23.62 17.99
C ALA A 469 -7.64 23.50 17.75
N GLY A 470 -7.19 23.26 16.51
CA GLY A 470 -5.77 23.29 16.12
C GLY A 470 -5.02 21.97 16.31
N PHE A 471 -5.70 20.83 16.25
CA PHE A 471 -5.06 19.52 16.27
C PHE A 471 -5.85 18.49 15.45
N VAL A 472 -5.17 17.41 15.07
CA VAL A 472 -5.74 16.28 14.33
C VAL A 472 -5.87 15.05 15.23
N HIS A 473 -6.76 14.14 14.85
CA HIS A 473 -6.84 12.79 15.39
C HIS A 473 -5.64 11.95 14.93
N GLY A 474 -5.25 12.08 13.66
CA GLY A 474 -4.12 11.40 13.04
C GLY A 474 -4.36 9.93 12.67
N ASP A 475 -5.51 9.35 13.04
CA ASP A 475 -5.92 7.98 12.69
C ASP A 475 -7.44 7.75 12.81
N PRO A 476 -8.31 8.61 12.24
CA PRO A 476 -9.75 8.51 12.43
C PRO A 476 -10.35 7.37 11.58
N THR A 477 -10.17 6.12 11.99
CA THR A 477 -10.73 4.93 11.31
C THR A 477 -12.06 4.49 11.94
N THR A 478 -12.82 3.65 11.24
CA THR A 478 -14.08 3.07 11.76
C THR A 478 -13.87 2.17 12.99
N ARG A 479 -12.64 1.75 13.29
CA ARG A 479 -12.30 1.02 14.52
C ARG A 479 -11.82 1.91 15.67
N ASN A 480 -11.44 3.15 15.37
CA ASN A 480 -11.08 4.17 16.34
C ASN A 480 -12.29 5.07 16.70
N VAL A 481 -13.50 4.59 16.42
CA VAL A 481 -14.74 5.25 16.80
C VAL A 481 -15.66 4.24 17.48
N ARG A 482 -16.17 4.58 18.66
CA ARG A 482 -17.09 3.75 19.45
C ARG A 482 -18.51 4.30 19.37
N VAL A 483 -19.49 3.40 19.30
CA VAL A 483 -20.91 3.76 19.27
C VAL A 483 -21.68 3.05 20.38
N ALA A 484 -22.71 3.69 20.91
CA ALA A 484 -23.63 3.11 21.89
C ALA A 484 -24.93 2.63 21.22
N SER A 485 -25.58 1.61 21.78
CA SER A 485 -26.95 1.23 21.39
C SER A 485 -27.99 2.23 21.89
N ASP A 486 -29.13 2.29 21.21
CA ASP A 486 -30.27 3.22 21.44
C ASP A 486 -30.89 3.18 22.85
N THR A 487 -30.41 2.34 23.75
CA THR A 487 -30.95 2.24 25.12
C THR A 487 -30.12 3.08 26.09
N GLY A 488 -30.43 4.38 26.16
CA GLY A 488 -30.19 5.21 27.35
C GLY A 488 -29.26 6.41 27.18
N ASP A 489 -28.22 6.32 26.33
CA ASP A 489 -27.24 7.42 26.15
C ASP A 489 -27.40 8.17 24.80
N GLY A 490 -28.43 7.83 24.02
CA GLY A 490 -28.63 8.28 22.63
C GLY A 490 -27.64 7.64 21.67
N ASP A 491 -27.82 7.86 20.36
CA ASP A 491 -26.93 7.40 19.29
C ASP A 491 -25.58 8.18 19.32
N ARG A 492 -24.85 8.04 20.43
CA ARG A 492 -23.59 8.75 20.69
C ARG A 492 -22.43 8.06 20.00
N VAL A 493 -21.61 8.90 19.39
CA VAL A 493 -20.38 8.53 18.68
C VAL A 493 -19.21 9.10 19.47
N PHE A 494 -18.25 8.26 19.83
CA PHE A 494 -17.08 8.64 20.61
C PHE A 494 -15.81 8.45 19.79
N LEU A 495 -14.97 9.48 19.70
CA LEU A 495 -13.62 9.32 19.16
C LEU A 495 -12.71 8.69 20.22
N ILE A 496 -11.92 7.70 19.82
CA ILE A 496 -10.92 7.02 20.65
C ILE A 496 -9.59 6.91 19.89
N ASP A 497 -8.49 6.63 20.59
CA ASP A 497 -7.16 6.43 19.99
C ASP A 497 -6.58 7.65 19.26
N PHE A 498 -6.28 8.71 20.00
CA PHE A 498 -5.48 9.84 19.53
C PHE A 498 -3.96 9.56 19.51
N GLY A 499 -3.54 8.29 19.39
CA GLY A 499 -2.14 7.89 19.47
C GLY A 499 -1.23 8.54 18.43
N LEU A 500 -1.78 8.87 17.26
CA LEU A 500 -1.06 9.53 16.16
C LEU A 500 -1.42 11.02 16.02
N GLY A 501 -2.22 11.57 16.91
CA GLY A 501 -2.66 12.96 16.81
C GLY A 501 -1.51 13.94 17.09
N TYR A 502 -1.62 15.16 16.57
CA TYR A 502 -0.67 16.23 16.86
C TYR A 502 -1.30 17.60 16.66
N HIS A 503 -0.71 18.63 17.26
CA HIS A 503 -1.15 20.00 17.06
C HIS A 503 -0.68 20.53 15.71
N THR A 504 -1.61 21.08 14.93
CA THR A 504 -1.35 21.66 13.61
C THR A 504 -2.47 22.62 13.23
N GLY A 505 -2.09 23.73 12.59
CA GLY A 505 -3.02 24.66 11.96
C GLY A 505 -3.13 24.46 10.44
N HIS A 506 -2.36 23.54 9.87
CA HIS A 506 -2.26 23.33 8.43
C HIS A 506 -3.46 22.57 7.90
N GLU A 507 -4.08 23.13 6.87
CA GLU A 507 -5.30 22.59 6.28
C GLU A 507 -5.07 21.26 5.56
N GLU A 508 -3.84 21.01 5.10
CA GLU A 508 -3.46 19.72 4.50
C GLU A 508 -3.49 18.60 5.54
N ASP A 509 -3.09 18.84 6.79
CA ASP A 509 -3.21 17.83 7.85
C ASP A 509 -4.67 17.53 8.20
N HIS A 510 -5.52 18.55 8.19
CA HIS A 510 -6.96 18.42 8.45
C HIS A 510 -7.66 17.66 7.33
N ALA A 511 -7.24 17.91 6.08
CA ALA A 511 -7.68 17.16 4.92
C ALA A 511 -7.24 15.69 5.02
N MET A 512 -6.03 15.40 5.50
CA MET A 512 -5.55 14.02 5.67
C MET A 512 -6.40 13.23 6.69
N ASP A 513 -6.85 13.82 7.79
CA ASP A 513 -7.76 13.13 8.72
C ASP A 513 -9.06 12.71 8.03
N LEU A 514 -9.62 13.58 7.18
CA LEU A 514 -10.81 13.24 6.38
C LEU A 514 -10.51 12.16 5.34
N HIS A 515 -9.34 12.22 4.71
CA HIS A 515 -8.88 11.22 3.74
C HIS A 515 -8.75 9.83 4.38
N VAL A 516 -8.09 9.74 5.55
CA VAL A 516 -7.93 8.49 6.30
C VAL A 516 -9.29 7.91 6.70
N PHE A 517 -10.24 8.75 7.13
CA PHE A 517 -11.59 8.28 7.44
C PHE A 517 -12.31 7.75 6.20
N ALA A 518 -12.20 8.45 5.06
CA ALA A 518 -12.77 8.01 3.79
C ALA A 518 -12.18 6.67 3.32
N GLN A 519 -10.86 6.49 3.39
CA GLN A 519 -10.20 5.21 3.10
C GLN A 519 -10.69 4.10 4.03
N SER A 520 -10.84 4.38 5.33
CA SER A 520 -11.39 3.42 6.29
C SER A 520 -12.83 3.03 5.96
N LEU A 521 -13.66 3.95 5.47
CA LEU A 521 -15.02 3.66 5.01
C LEU A 521 -14.98 2.79 3.75
N ALA A 522 -14.16 3.12 2.75
CA ALA A 522 -13.99 2.32 1.54
C ALA A 522 -13.48 0.90 1.83
N GLY A 523 -12.66 0.76 2.87
CA GLY A 523 -12.15 -0.52 3.35
C GLY A 523 -13.13 -1.32 4.22
N THR A 524 -14.24 -0.74 4.71
CA THR A 524 -15.17 -1.39 5.66
C THR A 524 -16.64 -1.43 5.22
N ALA A 525 -17.09 -0.58 4.30
CA ALA A 525 -18.49 -0.40 3.91
C ALA A 525 -18.74 -0.60 2.41
N ASP A 526 -19.94 -1.08 2.05
CA ASP A 526 -20.35 -1.24 0.65
C ASP A 526 -20.88 0.06 0.03
N ASP A 527 -21.42 0.98 0.85
CA ASP A 527 -21.93 2.29 0.45
C ASP A 527 -21.01 3.45 0.87
N ALA A 528 -19.69 3.21 0.84
CA ALA A 528 -18.66 4.14 1.30
C ALA A 528 -18.81 5.57 0.76
N ASP A 529 -19.06 5.74 -0.54
CA ASP A 529 -19.20 7.06 -1.17
C ASP A 529 -20.31 7.91 -0.53
N ARG A 530 -21.44 7.26 -0.19
CA ARG A 530 -22.58 7.92 0.44
C ARG A 530 -22.23 8.36 1.87
N LEU A 531 -21.49 7.53 2.59
CA LEU A 531 -21.09 7.78 3.97
C LEU A 531 -20.01 8.86 4.06
N GLN A 532 -19.05 8.83 3.14
CA GLN A 532 -18.05 9.88 2.96
C GLN A 532 -18.71 11.22 2.69
N ALA A 533 -19.62 11.29 1.71
CA ALA A 533 -20.36 12.52 1.39
C ALA A 533 -21.12 13.05 2.62
N ALA A 534 -21.75 12.17 3.40
CA ALA A 534 -22.44 12.57 4.62
C ALA A 534 -21.47 13.16 5.67
N ALA A 535 -20.30 12.55 5.88
CA ALA A 535 -19.29 13.04 6.80
C ALA A 535 -18.72 14.40 6.37
N GLU A 536 -18.38 14.55 5.09
CA GLU A 536 -17.85 15.80 4.52
C GLU A 536 -18.87 16.94 4.58
N ASP A 537 -20.15 16.68 4.29
CA ASP A 537 -21.21 17.70 4.39
C ASP A 537 -21.38 18.18 5.83
N ALA A 538 -21.33 17.27 6.80
CA ALA A 538 -21.39 17.62 8.22
C ALA A 538 -20.14 18.36 8.69
N TYR A 539 -18.96 17.98 8.17
CA TYR A 539 -17.71 18.69 8.42
C TYR A 539 -17.78 20.13 7.90
N ARG A 540 -18.20 20.32 6.64
CA ARG A 540 -18.37 21.64 6.01
C ARG A 540 -19.29 22.54 6.82
N ALA A 541 -20.41 21.99 7.30
CA ALA A 541 -21.39 22.75 8.06
C ALA A 541 -20.94 23.10 9.50
N THR A 542 -19.89 22.43 10.02
CA THR A 542 -19.45 22.57 11.41
C THR A 542 -18.16 23.37 11.55
N SER A 543 -17.21 23.22 10.61
CA SER A 543 -15.92 23.90 10.69
C SER A 543 -15.99 25.31 10.10
N ASP A 544 -15.35 26.26 10.78
CA ASP A 544 -15.17 27.63 10.27
C ASP A 544 -14.31 27.68 8.98
N ARG A 545 -13.55 26.61 8.70
CA ARG A 545 -12.68 26.45 7.52
C ARG A 545 -13.09 25.25 6.65
N GLY A 546 -14.34 24.82 6.77
CA GLY A 546 -14.85 23.61 6.12
C GLY A 546 -14.55 23.54 4.62
N ASP A 547 -14.86 24.61 3.88
CA ASP A 547 -14.64 24.66 2.43
C ASP A 547 -13.15 24.59 2.05
N ILE A 548 -12.29 25.31 2.76
CA ILE A 548 -10.86 25.36 2.43
C ILE A 548 -10.19 24.00 2.67
N VAL A 549 -10.56 23.31 3.76
CA VAL A 549 -10.06 21.96 4.05
C VAL A 549 -10.57 20.95 3.02
N LEU A 550 -11.83 21.03 2.59
CA LEU A 550 -12.38 20.11 1.60
C LEU A 550 -11.82 20.36 0.18
N ASP A 551 -11.57 21.61 -0.18
CA ASP A 551 -10.85 21.95 -1.41
C ASP A 551 -9.42 21.37 -1.37
N ARG A 552 -8.77 21.44 -0.21
CA ARG A 552 -7.45 20.82 0.00
C ARG A 552 -7.52 19.29 -0.10
N LEU A 553 -8.55 18.66 0.46
CA LEU A 553 -8.79 17.22 0.34
C LEU A 553 -8.88 16.79 -1.13
N ARG A 554 -9.67 17.49 -1.95
CA ARG A 554 -9.76 17.21 -3.39
C ARG A 554 -8.43 17.40 -4.10
N ALA A 555 -7.64 18.40 -3.71
CA ALA A 555 -6.30 18.58 -4.26
C ALA A 555 -5.34 17.44 -3.87
N VAL A 556 -5.43 16.91 -2.64
CA VAL A 556 -4.65 15.75 -2.19
C VAL A 556 -5.04 14.50 -2.97
N GLU A 557 -6.34 14.23 -3.10
CA GLU A 557 -6.86 13.08 -3.86
C GLU A 557 -6.45 13.12 -5.35
N GLY A 558 -6.31 14.32 -5.92
CA GLY A 558 -5.87 14.52 -7.30
C GLY A 558 -4.36 14.44 -7.55
N ARG A 559 -3.51 14.33 -6.53
CA ARG A 559 -2.03 14.24 -6.67
C ARG A 559 -1.55 12.85 -7.10
N GLY A 560 -2.30 12.15 -7.97
CA GLY A 560 -1.83 10.94 -8.65
C GLY A 560 -0.39 11.12 -9.16
N ARG A 561 0.48 10.16 -8.83
CA ARG A 561 1.91 10.40 -8.55
C ARG A 561 2.85 10.45 -9.75
N TYR A 562 2.34 10.80 -10.93
CA TYR A 562 3.16 10.92 -12.12
C TYR A 562 2.88 12.24 -12.87
N GLN A 563 3.21 13.38 -12.24
CA GLN A 563 3.38 14.67 -12.94
C GLN A 563 4.84 15.00 -13.21
#